data_AF-A0ABD3D1W0-F1
#
_entry.id   AF-A0ABD3D1W0-F1
#
_cell.length_a   1.000
_cell.length_b   1.000
_cell.length_c   1.000
_cell.angle_alpha   90.00
_cell.angle_beta   90.00
_cell.angle_gamma   90.00
#
_symmetry.space_group_name_H-M   'P 1'
#
loop_
_entity.id
_entity.type
_entity.pdbx_description
1 polymer ?
#
loop_
_entity_poly.entity_id
_entity_poly.type
_entity_poly.pdbx_seq_one_letter_code
_entity_poly.pdbx_strand_id
1 'polypeptide(L)'
;MGKGNEIMKKLKPYVGVIILQFGNAGFGIVAKAALNQGSSNYTFSVYRNLFAACLLTPFAIVLERKIRPRMTLSVFFKIIPVIGQNMFYAGLKYSSATFTAAMCNLLPALTFLIAWILRVEKVNLKSVHSHAKIMGTLVTVGGAMIMTLISGPIIGLPWTHKAQHASTNPNDQENPVKGAIMITVGCLGYAMFYTVQAITLKSYPAGLSLTAMICSLGALFGTVLTFVAERANTSVWALGWDAKLLAYVYGGVVSSGITYYLSGVIMKEKGPVFVTAFNPLSMVIVAIMSSFIFAEQMTVGKVFGATVIVIGLYLVIWGKNKDLKEIELIQKQQSKAEAKPSTNEAKADDHMNGSEKITGANSV
;
A
#
# COMPACT_ATOMS: atom_id res chain seq x y z
N MET A 1 25.18 -4.69 -19.20
CA MET A 1 23.82 -4.12 -18.98
C MET A 1 23.99 -2.71 -18.43
N GLY A 2 23.54 -1.68 -19.16
CA GLY A 2 23.92 -0.28 -18.89
C GLY A 2 23.27 0.36 -17.67
N LYS A 3 23.93 1.39 -17.11
CA LYS A 3 23.49 2.24 -15.98
C LYS A 3 22.02 2.70 -16.07
N GLY A 4 21.48 2.88 -17.28
CA GLY A 4 20.07 3.24 -17.49
C GLY A 4 19.07 2.17 -17.01
N ASN A 5 19.35 0.89 -17.22
CA ASN A 5 18.48 -0.21 -16.77
C ASN A 5 18.48 -0.36 -15.23
N GLU A 6 19.60 -0.05 -14.58
CA GLU A 6 19.73 -0.01 -13.11
C GLU A 6 18.85 1.10 -12.50
N ILE A 7 18.90 2.31 -13.08
CA ILE A 7 18.10 3.46 -12.61
C ILE A 7 16.61 3.18 -12.80
N MET A 8 16.21 2.63 -13.96
CA MET A 8 14.82 2.30 -14.25
C MET A 8 14.26 1.24 -13.30
N LYS A 9 15.05 0.21 -12.95
CA LYS A 9 14.67 -0.79 -11.93
C LYS A 9 14.46 -0.15 -10.56
N LYS A 10 15.30 0.81 -10.17
CA LYS A 10 15.18 1.53 -8.89
C LYS A 10 13.95 2.44 -8.82
N LEU A 11 13.59 3.09 -9.93
CA LEU A 11 12.45 4.02 -10.02
C LEU A 11 11.09 3.31 -10.14
N LYS A 12 11.06 2.12 -10.73
CA LYS A 12 9.83 1.35 -10.99
C LYS A 12 8.83 1.30 -9.81
N PRO A 13 9.22 0.96 -8.57
CA PRO A 13 8.26 0.92 -7.46
C PRO A 13 7.74 2.30 -7.04
N TYR A 14 8.50 3.38 -7.25
CA TYR A 14 8.06 4.75 -6.97
C TYR A 14 7.05 5.23 -8.01
N VAL A 15 7.33 4.99 -9.29
CA VAL A 15 6.39 5.31 -10.38
C VAL A 15 5.11 4.47 -10.22
N GLY A 16 5.26 3.19 -9.89
CA GLY A 16 4.13 2.29 -9.65
C GLY A 16 3.22 2.77 -8.52
N VAL A 17 3.78 3.21 -7.39
CA VAL A 17 2.95 3.72 -6.29
C VAL A 17 2.27 5.05 -6.65
N ILE A 18 2.93 5.93 -7.40
CA ILE A 18 2.31 7.19 -7.85
C ILE A 18 1.12 6.90 -8.78
N ILE A 19 1.29 6.03 -9.78
CA ILE A 19 0.21 5.60 -10.68
C ILE A 19 -0.96 5.02 -9.88
N LEU A 20 -0.66 4.22 -8.86
CA LEU A 20 -1.65 3.63 -7.97
C LEU A 20 -2.44 4.70 -7.21
N GLN A 21 -1.77 5.74 -6.71
CA GLN A 21 -2.46 6.85 -6.02
C GLN A 21 -3.33 7.67 -6.98
N PHE A 22 -2.91 7.90 -8.23
CA PHE A 22 -3.77 8.51 -9.26
C PHE A 22 -5.02 7.66 -9.55
N GLY A 23 -4.84 6.34 -9.72
CA GLY A 23 -5.96 5.42 -9.96
C GLY A 23 -6.97 5.42 -8.81
N ASN A 24 -6.48 5.37 -7.58
CA ASN A 24 -7.31 5.46 -6.37
C ASN A 24 -7.98 6.83 -6.22
N ALA A 25 -7.31 7.91 -6.59
CA ALA A 25 -7.89 9.24 -6.55
C ALA A 25 -9.03 9.39 -7.56
N GLY A 26 -8.84 8.90 -8.79
CA GLY A 26 -9.90 8.85 -9.81
C GLY A 26 -11.09 8.02 -9.33
N PHE A 27 -10.84 6.90 -8.65
CA PHE A 27 -11.89 6.10 -8.02
C PHE A 27 -12.68 6.91 -7.00
N GLY A 28 -12.01 7.71 -6.16
CA GLY A 28 -12.66 8.60 -5.19
C GLY A 28 -13.64 9.57 -5.85
N ILE A 29 -13.29 10.15 -7.00
CA ILE A 29 -14.15 11.07 -7.77
C ILE A 29 -15.37 10.34 -8.33
N VAL A 30 -15.16 9.20 -9.00
CA VAL A 30 -16.25 8.42 -9.61
C VAL A 30 -17.19 7.85 -8.55
N ALA A 31 -16.65 7.34 -7.44
CA ALA A 31 -17.42 6.85 -6.31
C ALA A 31 -18.26 7.98 -5.68
N LYS A 32 -17.67 9.17 -5.50
CA LYS A 32 -18.39 10.34 -4.99
C LYS A 32 -19.53 10.77 -5.91
N ALA A 33 -19.31 10.81 -7.23
CA ALA A 33 -20.36 11.10 -8.20
C ALA A 33 -21.52 10.08 -8.12
N ALA A 34 -21.22 8.79 -7.99
CA ALA A 34 -22.23 7.74 -7.86
C ALA A 34 -22.96 7.76 -6.50
N LEU A 35 -22.27 8.12 -5.41
CA LEU A 35 -22.88 8.27 -4.09
C LEU A 35 -23.83 9.47 -4.03
N ASN A 36 -23.48 10.57 -4.69
CA ASN A 36 -24.37 11.74 -4.81
C ASN A 36 -25.69 11.40 -5.56
N GLN A 37 -25.74 10.30 -6.30
CA GLN A 37 -26.94 9.78 -6.98
C GLN A 37 -27.67 8.68 -6.16
N GLY A 38 -27.39 8.58 -4.85
CA GLY A 38 -28.09 7.67 -3.93
C GLY A 38 -27.67 6.19 -4.04
N SER A 39 -26.39 5.89 -4.26
CA SER A 39 -25.90 4.50 -4.23
C SER A 39 -25.76 3.98 -2.80
N SER A 40 -26.12 2.70 -2.57
CA SER A 40 -25.82 2.02 -1.31
C SER A 40 -24.33 1.65 -1.21
N ASN A 41 -23.71 1.95 -0.06
CA ASN A 41 -22.29 1.66 0.21
C ASN A 41 -21.97 0.16 0.29
N TYR A 42 -22.96 -0.69 0.62
CA TYR A 42 -22.74 -2.12 0.84
C TYR A 42 -22.56 -2.89 -0.48
N THR A 43 -23.48 -2.72 -1.43
CA THR A 43 -23.39 -3.35 -2.76
C THR A 43 -22.18 -2.85 -3.53
N PHE A 44 -21.76 -1.62 -3.27
CA PHE A 44 -20.55 -1.06 -3.86
C PHE A 44 -19.32 -1.94 -3.57
N SER A 45 -19.10 -2.34 -2.31
CA SER A 45 -17.97 -3.19 -1.93
C SER A 45 -18.04 -4.57 -2.60
N VAL A 46 -19.25 -5.12 -2.72
CA VAL A 46 -19.49 -6.43 -3.36
C VAL A 46 -19.16 -6.38 -4.85
N TYR A 47 -19.80 -5.47 -5.59
CA TYR A 47 -19.61 -5.38 -7.03
C TYR A 47 -18.19 -5.04 -7.40
N ARG A 48 -17.53 -4.15 -6.64
CA ARG A 48 -16.12 -3.83 -6.84
C ARG A 48 -15.24 -5.09 -6.82
N ASN A 49 -15.41 -5.91 -5.79
CA ASN A 49 -14.62 -7.12 -5.63
C ASN A 49 -15.02 -8.21 -6.64
N LEU A 50 -16.30 -8.29 -7.02
CA LEU A 50 -16.79 -9.22 -8.02
C LEU A 50 -16.22 -8.92 -9.41
N PHE A 51 -16.28 -7.67 -9.88
CA PHE A 51 -15.70 -7.26 -11.16
C PHE A 51 -14.19 -7.52 -11.19
N ALA A 52 -13.48 -7.21 -10.10
CA ALA A 52 -12.05 -7.49 -9.97
C ALA A 52 -11.74 -8.99 -10.08
N ALA A 53 -12.52 -9.84 -9.39
CA ALA A 53 -12.36 -11.28 -9.44
C ALA A 53 -12.64 -11.84 -10.84
N CYS A 54 -13.75 -11.43 -11.47
CA CYS A 54 -14.10 -11.85 -12.83
C CYS A 54 -13.04 -11.44 -13.85
N LEU A 55 -12.47 -10.23 -13.73
CA LEU A 55 -11.43 -9.77 -14.62
C LEU A 55 -10.12 -10.52 -14.39
N LEU A 56 -9.65 -10.65 -13.15
CA LEU A 56 -8.31 -11.17 -12.85
C LEU A 56 -8.22 -12.69 -12.94
N THR A 57 -9.30 -13.42 -12.66
CA THR A 57 -9.32 -14.89 -12.68
C THR A 57 -8.84 -15.49 -14.01
N PRO A 58 -9.33 -15.08 -15.20
CA PRO A 58 -8.84 -15.63 -16.46
C PRO A 58 -7.35 -15.35 -16.67
N PHE A 59 -6.86 -14.14 -16.37
CA PHE A 59 -5.43 -13.81 -16.48
C PHE A 59 -4.59 -14.63 -15.50
N ALA A 60 -5.07 -14.85 -14.27
CA ALA A 60 -4.39 -15.68 -13.29
C ALA A 60 -4.29 -17.15 -13.77
N ILE A 61 -5.36 -17.70 -14.35
CA ILE A 61 -5.38 -19.07 -14.86
C ILE A 61 -4.44 -19.23 -16.06
N VAL A 62 -4.34 -18.23 -16.94
CA VAL A 62 -3.50 -18.30 -18.16
C VAL A 62 -2.03 -18.00 -17.85
N LEU A 63 -1.74 -16.88 -17.17
CA LEU A 63 -0.39 -16.37 -16.97
C LEU A 63 0.35 -17.10 -15.83
N GLU A 64 -0.37 -17.50 -14.78
CA GLU A 64 0.26 -18.07 -13.58
C GLU A 64 0.09 -19.59 -13.46
N ARG A 65 -0.47 -20.25 -14.48
CA ARG A 65 -0.76 -21.70 -14.49
C ARG A 65 0.40 -22.57 -14.02
N LYS A 66 1.62 -22.21 -14.43
CA LYS A 66 2.85 -22.98 -14.18
C LYS A 66 3.57 -22.61 -12.88
N ILE A 67 3.28 -21.44 -12.31
CA ILE A 67 3.96 -20.93 -11.10
C ILE A 67 3.08 -21.04 -9.85
N ARG A 68 1.80 -21.35 -10.02
CA ARG A 68 0.79 -21.40 -8.96
C ARG A 68 1.07 -22.54 -7.96
N PRO A 69 1.40 -22.24 -6.69
CA PRO A 69 1.53 -23.26 -5.65
C PRO A 69 0.16 -23.86 -5.30
N ARG A 70 0.16 -25.09 -4.78
CA ARG A 70 -1.04 -25.68 -4.16
C ARG A 70 -1.49 -24.81 -2.98
N MET A 71 -2.78 -24.53 -2.91
CA MET A 71 -3.34 -23.72 -1.82
C MET A 71 -3.36 -24.54 -0.54
N THR A 72 -2.56 -24.13 0.46
CA THR A 72 -2.57 -24.73 1.79
C THR A 72 -3.54 -23.99 2.70
N LEU A 73 -4.08 -24.67 3.72
CA LEU A 73 -4.95 -24.04 4.72
C LEU A 73 -4.29 -22.82 5.38
N SER A 74 -2.98 -22.87 5.61
CA SER A 74 -2.22 -21.73 6.16
C SER A 74 -2.28 -20.48 5.27
N VAL A 75 -2.18 -20.63 3.94
CA VAL A 75 -2.32 -19.51 2.99
C VAL A 75 -3.76 -18.99 2.97
N PHE A 76 -4.73 -19.90 3.07
CA PHE A 76 -6.15 -19.54 3.15
C PHE A 76 -6.47 -18.72 4.41
N PHE A 77 -5.99 -19.10 5.59
CA PHE A 77 -6.19 -18.30 6.81
C PHE A 77 -5.53 -16.93 6.74
N LYS A 78 -4.42 -16.79 6.01
CA LYS A 78 -3.75 -15.49 5.80
C LYS A 78 -4.56 -14.51 4.92
N ILE A 79 -5.49 -14.99 4.09
CA ILE A 79 -6.32 -14.10 3.25
C ILE A 79 -7.66 -13.72 3.92
N ILE A 80 -8.02 -14.34 5.04
CA ILE A 80 -9.23 -14.03 5.83
C ILE A 80 -9.32 -12.58 6.33
N PRO A 81 -8.24 -11.86 6.69
CA PRO A 81 -8.31 -10.46 7.13
C PRO A 81 -9.00 -9.51 6.13
N VAL A 82 -9.22 -9.94 4.88
CA VAL A 82 -10.12 -9.29 3.90
C VAL A 82 -11.51 -8.98 4.47
N ILE A 83 -12.01 -9.78 5.42
CA ILE A 83 -13.27 -9.49 6.13
C ILE A 83 -13.23 -8.09 6.78
N GLY A 84 -12.07 -7.71 7.34
CA GLY A 84 -11.89 -6.40 7.97
C GLY A 84 -12.00 -5.23 6.98
N GLN A 85 -11.64 -5.42 5.71
CA GLN A 85 -11.89 -4.40 4.68
C GLN A 85 -13.39 -4.19 4.43
N ASN A 86 -14.18 -5.25 4.36
CA ASN A 86 -15.62 -5.13 4.16
C ASN A 86 -16.29 -4.46 5.36
N MET A 87 -15.81 -4.70 6.58
CA MET A 87 -16.25 -3.97 7.77
C MET A 87 -15.90 -2.48 7.74
N PHE A 88 -14.78 -2.09 7.13
CA PHE A 88 -14.44 -0.67 6.91
C PHE A 88 -15.50 0.03 6.05
N TYR A 89 -15.89 -0.56 4.91
CA TYR A 89 -16.94 0.00 4.04
C TYR A 89 -18.31 0.04 4.73
N ALA A 90 -18.62 -0.97 5.55
CA ALA A 90 -19.82 -0.96 6.39
C ALA A 90 -19.81 0.16 7.43
N GLY A 91 -18.64 0.49 7.99
CA GLY A 91 -18.46 1.56 8.97
C GLY A 91 -18.65 2.97 8.38
N LEU A 92 -18.43 3.15 7.08
CA LEU A 92 -18.61 4.44 6.38
C LEU A 92 -20.04 4.97 6.50
N LYS A 93 -21.05 4.10 6.55
CA LYS A 93 -22.47 4.51 6.68
C LYS A 93 -22.77 5.12 8.05
N TYR A 94 -22.09 4.65 9.10
CA TYR A 94 -22.40 4.97 10.50
C TYR A 94 -21.46 6.01 11.13
N SER A 95 -20.39 6.39 10.45
CA SER A 95 -19.37 7.29 10.99
C SER A 95 -19.35 8.64 10.28
N SER A 96 -18.72 9.63 10.90
CA SER A 96 -18.55 10.93 10.25
C SER A 96 -17.46 10.85 9.18
N ALA A 97 -17.64 11.59 8.09
CA ALA A 97 -16.61 11.70 7.03
C ALA A 97 -15.27 12.17 7.60
N THR A 98 -15.29 13.08 8.58
CA THR A 98 -14.13 13.62 9.28
C THR A 98 -13.39 12.54 10.09
N PHE A 99 -14.11 11.73 10.87
CA PHE A 99 -13.52 10.63 11.64
C PHE A 99 -12.95 9.54 10.71
N THR A 100 -13.70 9.19 9.65
CA THR A 100 -13.24 8.28 8.60
C THR A 100 -11.91 8.74 8.02
N ALA A 101 -11.83 10.00 7.59
CA ALA A 101 -10.63 10.55 6.97
C ALA A 101 -9.44 10.54 7.95
N ALA A 102 -9.66 10.88 9.21
CA ALA A 102 -8.65 10.79 10.26
C ALA A 102 -8.11 9.35 10.43
N MET A 103 -9.00 8.36 10.46
CA MET A 103 -8.60 6.95 10.60
C MET A 103 -7.88 6.42 9.36
N CYS A 104 -8.29 6.81 8.14
CA CYS A 104 -7.54 6.52 6.91
C CYS A 104 -6.14 7.13 6.93
N ASN A 105 -6.00 8.32 7.51
CA ASN A 105 -4.71 8.99 7.66
C ASN A 105 -3.81 8.30 8.69
N LEU A 106 -4.36 7.63 9.69
CA LEU A 106 -3.60 6.80 10.64
C LEU A 106 -3.18 5.43 10.07
N LEU A 107 -3.73 5.02 8.93
CA LEU A 107 -3.46 3.72 8.33
C LEU A 107 -1.97 3.41 8.12
N PRO A 108 -1.11 4.34 7.65
CA PRO A 108 0.33 4.08 7.51
C PRO A 108 1.00 3.78 8.86
N ALA A 109 0.63 4.52 9.92
CA ALA A 109 1.15 4.31 11.27
C ALA A 109 0.70 2.97 11.87
N LEU A 110 -0.57 2.61 11.71
CA LEU A 110 -1.10 1.31 12.13
C LEU A 110 -0.43 0.15 11.37
N THR A 111 -0.23 0.31 10.06
CA THR A 111 0.46 -0.69 9.23
C THR A 111 1.89 -0.88 9.68
N PHE A 112 2.60 0.21 10.01
CA PHE A 112 3.95 0.12 10.56
C PHE A 112 3.98 -0.62 11.90
N LEU A 113 3.07 -0.30 12.82
CA LEU A 113 2.97 -0.97 14.13
C LEU A 113 2.72 -2.47 13.98
N ILE A 114 1.79 -2.87 13.13
CA ILE A 114 1.48 -4.28 12.87
C ILE A 114 2.65 -4.97 12.18
N ALA A 115 3.26 -4.34 11.18
CA ALA A 115 4.43 -4.88 10.47
C ALA A 115 5.63 -5.08 11.41
N TRP A 116 5.78 -4.21 12.40
CA TRP A 116 6.77 -4.37 13.48
C TRP A 116 6.44 -5.58 14.36
N ILE A 117 5.23 -5.67 14.89
CA ILE A 117 4.80 -6.77 15.78
C ILE A 117 4.96 -8.12 15.10
N LEU A 118 4.57 -8.20 13.81
CA LEU A 118 4.70 -9.42 13.00
C LEU A 118 6.12 -9.65 12.46
N ARG A 119 7.11 -8.84 12.85
CA ARG A 119 8.52 -8.89 12.43
C ARG A 119 8.70 -8.90 10.90
N VAL A 120 7.76 -8.30 10.17
CA VAL A 120 7.83 -8.13 8.71
C VAL A 120 8.82 -7.02 8.37
N GLU A 121 8.79 -5.95 9.16
CA GLU A 121 9.73 -4.82 9.05
C GLU A 121 10.70 -4.90 10.24
N LYS A 122 12.01 -4.98 9.96
CA LYS A 122 13.04 -4.90 11.00
C LYS A 122 13.43 -3.43 11.16
N VAL A 123 13.10 -2.85 12.31
CA VAL A 123 13.48 -1.47 12.61
C VAL A 123 14.67 -1.47 13.54
N ASN A 124 15.81 -0.99 13.03
CA ASN A 124 16.94 -0.69 13.86
C ASN A 124 16.78 0.74 14.39
N LEU A 125 16.27 0.88 15.62
CA LEU A 125 16.06 2.17 16.30
C LEU A 125 17.35 2.95 16.55
N LYS A 126 18.53 2.36 16.34
CA LYS A 126 19.81 3.09 16.45
C LYS A 126 20.27 3.72 15.13
N SER A 127 19.62 3.40 14.00
CA SER A 127 19.96 3.97 12.69
C SER A 127 19.23 5.29 12.44
N VAL A 128 19.97 6.31 11.99
CA VAL A 128 19.42 7.62 11.57
C VAL A 128 18.42 7.45 10.41
N HIS A 129 18.57 6.42 9.59
CA HIS A 129 17.69 6.15 8.46
C HIS A 129 16.31 5.63 8.90
N SER A 130 16.27 4.78 9.94
CA SER A 130 15.01 4.33 10.55
C SER A 130 14.22 5.50 11.13
N HIS A 131 14.91 6.45 11.78
CA HIS A 131 14.28 7.67 12.30
C HIS A 131 13.69 8.54 11.19
N ALA A 132 14.40 8.74 10.08
CA ALA A 132 13.88 9.52 8.96
C ALA A 132 12.60 8.93 8.35
N LYS A 133 12.47 7.61 8.28
CA LYS A 133 11.24 6.94 7.81
C LYS A 133 10.08 7.09 8.78
N ILE A 134 10.34 6.91 10.08
CA ILE A 134 9.31 7.03 11.12
C ILE A 134 8.84 8.49 11.19
N MET A 135 9.76 9.44 11.28
CA MET A 135 9.47 10.87 11.28
C MET A 135 8.76 11.30 10.00
N GLY A 136 9.23 10.87 8.82
CA GLY A 136 8.56 11.16 7.55
C GLY A 136 7.13 10.62 7.50
N THR A 137 6.90 9.41 8.03
CA THR A 137 5.55 8.83 8.14
C THR A 137 4.68 9.65 9.08
N LEU A 138 5.18 10.02 10.27
CA LEU A 138 4.46 10.86 11.24
C LEU A 138 4.13 12.24 10.66
N VAL A 139 5.07 12.86 9.96
CA VAL A 139 4.87 14.15 9.27
C VAL A 139 3.81 14.01 8.18
N THR A 140 3.84 12.93 7.38
CA THR A 140 2.83 12.69 6.34
C THR A 140 1.43 12.48 6.93
N VAL A 141 1.33 11.70 8.01
CA VAL A 141 0.08 11.48 8.76
C VAL A 141 -0.44 12.80 9.34
N GLY A 142 0.44 13.59 9.96
CA GLY A 142 0.12 14.92 10.50
C GLY A 142 -0.34 15.90 9.42
N GLY A 143 0.32 15.91 8.26
CA GLY A 143 -0.09 16.72 7.10
C GLY A 143 -1.47 16.33 6.59
N ALA A 144 -1.77 15.03 6.54
CA ALA A 144 -3.09 14.53 6.16
C ALA A 144 -4.16 14.91 7.19
N MET A 145 -3.85 14.85 8.48
CA MET A 145 -4.74 15.32 9.55
C MET A 145 -5.03 16.82 9.43
N ILE A 146 -4.00 17.65 9.20
CA ILE A 146 -4.15 19.09 8.94
C ILE A 146 -5.08 19.32 7.75
N MET A 147 -4.85 18.61 6.64
CA MET A 147 -5.66 18.72 5.43
C MET A 147 -7.14 18.40 5.65
N THR A 148 -7.44 17.45 6.56
CA THR A 148 -8.80 17.00 6.85
C THR A 148 -9.52 17.76 7.96
N LEU A 149 -8.80 18.17 9.00
CA LEU A 149 -9.38 18.70 10.24
C LEU A 149 -9.28 20.22 10.35
N ILE A 150 -8.27 20.83 9.73
CA ILE A 150 -8.07 22.27 9.81
C ILE A 150 -8.86 22.94 8.70
N SER A 151 -9.92 23.63 9.11
CA SER A 151 -10.62 24.58 8.25
C SER A 151 -9.89 25.92 8.27
N GLY A 152 -9.82 26.58 7.13
CA GLY A 152 -9.21 27.90 6.98
C GLY A 152 -9.95 28.72 5.92
N PRO A 153 -9.55 29.98 5.69
CA PRO A 153 -10.17 30.83 4.69
C PRO A 153 -10.26 30.14 3.32
N ILE A 154 -11.37 30.37 2.64
CA ILE A 154 -11.61 29.84 1.30
C ILE A 154 -10.70 30.60 0.32
N ILE A 155 -9.98 29.85 -0.49
CA ILE A 155 -9.17 30.39 -1.59
C ILE A 155 -10.13 30.58 -2.77
N GLY A 156 -10.33 31.83 -3.17
CA GLY A 156 -11.18 32.19 -4.31
C GLY A 156 -10.56 31.73 -5.62
N LEU A 157 -10.88 30.52 -6.06
CA LEU A 157 -10.41 29.99 -7.34
C LEU A 157 -11.36 30.40 -8.47
N PRO A 158 -10.85 30.79 -9.66
CA PRO A 158 -11.65 31.35 -10.76
C PRO A 158 -12.85 30.48 -11.18
N TRP A 159 -12.71 29.16 -11.10
CA TRP A 159 -13.72 28.18 -11.48
C TRP A 159 -14.74 27.85 -10.37
N THR A 160 -14.54 28.36 -9.15
CA THR A 160 -15.41 28.08 -7.99
C THR A 160 -16.47 29.15 -7.72
N HIS A 161 -16.52 30.21 -8.53
CA HIS A 161 -17.35 31.40 -8.33
C HIS A 161 -18.88 31.20 -8.37
N LYS A 162 -19.37 30.03 -8.77
CA LYS A 162 -20.82 29.70 -8.83
C LYS A 162 -21.26 28.56 -7.92
N ALA A 163 -20.37 27.99 -7.10
CA ALA A 163 -20.73 26.91 -6.19
C ALA A 163 -21.36 27.48 -4.90
N GLN A 164 -22.65 27.82 -4.95
CA GLN A 164 -23.47 27.95 -3.74
C GLN A 164 -23.95 26.55 -3.32
N HIS A 165 -23.78 26.27 -2.03
CA HIS A 165 -24.15 25.03 -1.33
C HIS A 165 -23.26 23.80 -1.64
N ALA A 166 -22.16 23.67 -0.89
CA ALA A 166 -21.75 22.34 -0.48
C ALA A 166 -22.78 21.85 0.56
N SER A 167 -23.70 20.99 0.13
CA SER A 167 -24.53 20.22 1.05
C SER A 167 -23.63 19.30 1.87
N THR A 168 -23.18 19.76 3.04
CA THR A 168 -22.92 18.84 4.15
C THR A 168 -24.27 18.23 4.47
N ASN A 169 -24.60 17.09 3.86
CA ASN A 169 -25.68 16.25 4.35
C ASN A 169 -25.30 15.91 5.80
N PRO A 170 -26.02 16.42 6.80
CA PRO A 170 -25.90 15.87 8.13
C PRO A 170 -26.53 14.49 7.99
N ASN A 171 -25.70 13.45 7.87
CA ASN A 171 -26.21 12.12 8.16
C ASN A 171 -26.74 12.22 9.60
N ASP A 172 -28.06 12.05 9.77
CA ASP A 172 -28.66 11.74 11.06
C ASP A 172 -27.88 10.56 11.63
N GLN A 173 -26.98 10.85 12.57
CA GLN A 173 -26.11 9.84 13.13
C GLN A 173 -26.91 9.03 14.15
N GLU A 174 -27.50 7.94 13.69
CA GLU A 174 -27.85 6.84 14.58
C GLU A 174 -26.55 6.26 15.17
N ASN A 175 -26.17 6.80 16.32
CA ASN A 175 -25.16 6.30 17.24
C ASN A 175 -23.68 6.51 16.82
N PRO A 176 -23.09 7.71 17.04
CA PRO A 176 -21.72 8.06 16.63
C PRO A 176 -20.64 7.11 17.18
N VAL A 177 -20.87 6.53 18.35
CA VAL A 177 -19.95 5.55 18.98
C VAL A 177 -19.84 4.27 18.15
N LYS A 178 -20.96 3.79 17.59
CA LYS A 178 -20.98 2.59 16.74
C LYS A 178 -20.17 2.82 15.46
N GLY A 179 -20.32 3.99 14.82
CA GLY A 179 -19.53 4.39 13.66
C GLY A 179 -18.03 4.49 13.94
N ALA A 180 -17.67 5.07 15.09
CA ALA A 180 -16.26 5.20 15.49
C ALA A 180 -15.59 3.83 15.71
N ILE A 181 -16.28 2.90 16.40
CA ILE A 181 -15.79 1.54 16.63
C ILE A 181 -15.65 0.79 15.30
N MET A 182 -16.66 0.84 14.42
CA MET A 182 -16.63 0.13 13.14
C MET A 182 -15.49 0.61 12.23
N ILE A 183 -15.24 1.91 12.17
CA ILE A 183 -14.12 2.45 11.37
C ILE A 183 -12.78 2.12 11.99
N THR A 184 -12.64 2.19 13.33
CA THR A 184 -11.39 1.82 14.00
C THR A 184 -11.05 0.35 13.70
N VAL A 185 -12.03 -0.56 13.85
CA VAL A 185 -11.88 -1.98 13.50
C VAL A 185 -11.58 -2.15 12.00
N GLY A 186 -12.25 -1.37 11.14
CA GLY A 186 -12.01 -1.37 9.70
C GLY A 186 -10.59 -0.95 9.31
N CYS A 187 -10.07 0.12 9.91
CA CYS A 187 -8.71 0.59 9.68
C CYS A 187 -7.65 -0.38 10.20
N LEU A 188 -7.87 -0.98 11.38
CA LEU A 188 -7.03 -2.08 11.87
C LEU A 188 -7.08 -3.27 10.93
N GLY A 189 -8.27 -3.63 10.43
CA GLY A 189 -8.47 -4.66 9.42
C GLY A 189 -7.72 -4.37 8.12
N TYR A 190 -7.74 -3.12 7.65
CA TYR A 190 -7.06 -2.68 6.44
C TYR A 190 -5.53 -2.70 6.59
N ALA A 191 -5.01 -2.30 7.76
CA ALA A 191 -3.60 -2.38 8.10
C ALA A 191 -3.10 -3.83 8.24
N MET A 192 -3.91 -4.68 8.89
CA MET A 192 -3.68 -6.12 8.96
C MET A 192 -3.68 -6.75 7.57
N PHE A 193 -4.64 -6.39 6.72
CA PHE A 193 -4.72 -6.88 5.34
C PHE A 193 -3.43 -6.61 4.58
N TYR A 194 -2.94 -5.36 4.54
CA TYR A 194 -1.69 -5.06 3.81
C TYR A 194 -0.48 -5.79 4.37
N THR A 195 -0.38 -5.89 5.71
CA THR A 195 0.74 -6.58 6.33
C THR A 195 0.72 -8.08 6.04
N VAL A 196 -0.44 -8.72 6.18
CA VAL A 196 -0.59 -10.16 5.93
C VAL A 196 -0.52 -10.47 4.43
N GLN A 197 -1.00 -9.58 3.55
CA GLN A 197 -0.82 -9.69 2.10
C GLN A 197 0.68 -9.71 1.74
N ALA A 198 1.48 -8.82 2.33
CA ALA A 198 2.93 -8.81 2.12
C ALA A 198 3.61 -10.11 2.59
N ILE A 199 3.17 -10.69 3.71
CA ILE A 199 3.64 -12.00 4.19
C ILE A 199 3.23 -13.11 3.22
N THR A 200 1.99 -13.09 2.75
CA THR A 200 1.41 -14.14 1.91
C THR A 200 2.10 -14.19 0.55
N LEU A 201 2.43 -13.04 -0.03
CA LEU A 201 3.17 -12.95 -1.30
C LEU A 201 4.59 -13.51 -1.24
N LYS A 202 5.17 -13.68 -0.03
CA LYS A 202 6.44 -14.40 0.15
C LYS A 202 6.24 -15.91 0.04
N SER A 203 5.14 -16.44 0.60
CA SER A 203 4.83 -17.88 0.57
C SER A 203 4.10 -18.31 -0.71
N TYR A 204 3.43 -17.38 -1.39
CA TYR A 204 2.62 -17.62 -2.59
C TYR A 204 3.03 -16.65 -3.70
N PRO A 205 4.03 -17.00 -4.54
CA PRO A 205 4.62 -16.09 -5.53
C PRO A 205 3.75 -15.83 -6.77
N ALA A 206 2.48 -16.25 -6.75
CA ALA A 206 1.49 -16.03 -7.82
C ALA A 206 0.57 -14.86 -7.43
N GLY A 207 0.97 -13.64 -7.82
CA GLY A 207 0.36 -12.39 -7.39
C GLY A 207 -1.03 -12.15 -7.99
N LEU A 208 -1.25 -12.49 -9.26
CA LEU A 208 -2.57 -12.33 -9.90
C LEU A 208 -3.59 -13.29 -9.29
N SER A 209 -3.19 -14.54 -9.07
CA SER A 209 -4.00 -15.59 -8.44
C SER A 209 -4.36 -15.22 -7.01
N LEU A 210 -3.39 -14.72 -6.24
CA LEU A 210 -3.64 -14.26 -4.88
C LEU A 210 -4.62 -13.09 -4.84
N THR A 211 -4.46 -12.10 -5.73
CA THR A 211 -5.40 -10.97 -5.81
C THR A 211 -6.79 -11.43 -6.24
N ALA A 212 -6.91 -12.33 -7.22
CA ALA A 212 -8.19 -12.89 -7.63
C ALA A 212 -8.91 -13.62 -6.47
N MET A 213 -8.17 -14.37 -5.66
CA MET A 213 -8.71 -15.03 -4.45
C MET A 213 -9.14 -14.02 -3.39
N ILE A 214 -8.32 -13.01 -3.13
CA ILE A 214 -8.63 -11.91 -2.20
C ILE A 214 -9.91 -11.21 -2.62
N CYS A 215 -10.05 -10.88 -3.90
CA CYS A 215 -11.26 -10.26 -4.45
C CYS A 215 -12.46 -11.21 -4.38
N SER A 216 -12.28 -12.51 -4.66
CA SER A 216 -13.38 -13.50 -4.59
C SER A 216 -13.91 -13.66 -3.16
N LEU A 217 -13.03 -13.80 -2.17
CA LEU A 217 -13.43 -13.85 -0.76
C LEU A 217 -14.00 -12.51 -0.29
N GLY A 218 -13.45 -11.40 -0.77
CA GLY A 218 -13.97 -10.06 -0.52
C GLY A 218 -15.42 -9.92 -0.99
N ALA A 219 -15.73 -10.39 -2.20
CA ALA A 219 -17.07 -10.41 -2.76
C ALA A 219 -17.99 -11.35 -1.95
N LEU A 220 -17.52 -12.54 -1.58
CA LEU A 220 -18.29 -13.50 -0.78
C LEU A 220 -18.68 -12.91 0.60
N PHE A 221 -17.69 -12.45 1.36
CA PHE A 221 -17.93 -11.86 2.68
C PHE A 221 -18.73 -10.56 2.60
N GLY A 222 -18.46 -9.72 1.58
CA GLY A 222 -19.25 -8.52 1.33
C GLY A 222 -20.71 -8.85 1.02
N THR A 223 -20.96 -9.93 0.28
CA THR A 223 -22.31 -10.40 -0.05
C THR A 223 -23.05 -10.83 1.20
N VAL A 224 -22.43 -11.68 2.04
CA VAL A 224 -22.99 -12.09 3.33
C VAL A 224 -23.29 -10.87 4.21
N LEU A 225 -22.36 -9.93 4.31
CA LEU A 225 -22.53 -8.71 5.10
C LEU A 225 -23.69 -7.84 4.57
N THR A 226 -23.79 -7.68 3.25
CA THR A 226 -24.86 -6.91 2.61
C THR A 226 -26.21 -7.57 2.83
N PHE A 227 -26.30 -8.90 2.72
CA PHE A 227 -27.52 -9.64 3.04
C PHE A 227 -27.92 -9.48 4.50
N VAL A 228 -26.98 -9.41 5.44
CA VAL A 228 -27.28 -9.19 6.86
C VAL A 228 -27.68 -7.75 7.14
N ALA A 229 -27.04 -6.76 6.50
CA ALA A 229 -27.27 -5.35 6.76
C ALA A 229 -28.51 -4.77 6.06
N GLU A 230 -28.82 -5.23 4.85
CA GLU A 230 -29.90 -4.71 4.00
C GLU A 230 -31.02 -5.76 3.81
N ARG A 231 -31.29 -6.59 4.83
CA ARG A 231 -32.27 -7.71 4.80
C ARG A 231 -33.65 -7.33 4.22
N ALA A 232 -34.08 -6.09 4.43
CA ALA A 232 -35.38 -5.59 4.00
C ALA A 232 -35.40 -4.90 2.63
N ASN A 233 -34.23 -4.61 2.03
CA ASN A 233 -34.13 -3.80 0.81
C ASN A 233 -33.40 -4.56 -0.32
N THR A 234 -34.12 -5.37 -1.08
CA THR A 234 -33.57 -6.10 -2.24
C THR A 234 -33.27 -5.21 -3.44
N SER A 235 -33.89 -4.02 -3.52
CA SER A 235 -33.62 -3.01 -4.56
C SER A 235 -32.17 -2.53 -4.60
N VAL A 236 -31.45 -2.69 -3.48
CA VAL A 236 -30.02 -2.36 -3.32
C VAL A 236 -29.11 -3.17 -4.26
N TRP A 237 -29.59 -4.29 -4.78
CA TRP A 237 -28.89 -5.14 -5.75
C TRP A 237 -29.15 -4.77 -7.21
N ALA A 238 -30.17 -3.97 -7.50
CA ALA A 238 -30.52 -3.62 -8.87
C ALA A 238 -29.38 -2.83 -9.54
N LEU A 239 -28.87 -3.36 -10.65
CA LEU A 239 -27.86 -2.70 -11.48
C LEU A 239 -28.58 -1.95 -12.61
N GLY A 240 -28.42 -0.62 -12.63
CA GLY A 240 -28.82 0.22 -13.75
C GLY A 240 -27.65 0.48 -14.70
N TRP A 241 -27.94 0.92 -15.93
CA TRP A 241 -26.94 1.49 -16.84
C TRP A 241 -26.70 2.97 -16.50
N ASP A 242 -26.15 3.21 -15.32
CA ASP A 242 -25.97 4.54 -14.75
C ASP A 242 -24.53 4.77 -14.27
N ALA A 243 -24.28 5.94 -13.65
CA ALA A 243 -22.97 6.26 -13.08
C ALA A 243 -22.55 5.29 -11.97
N LYS A 244 -23.49 4.54 -11.37
CA LYS A 244 -23.21 3.54 -10.33
C LYS A 244 -22.52 2.33 -10.96
N LEU A 245 -22.99 1.86 -12.10
CA LEU A 245 -22.31 0.79 -12.86
C LEU A 245 -20.90 1.20 -13.26
N LEU A 246 -20.72 2.44 -13.77
CA LEU A 246 -19.39 2.96 -14.08
C LEU A 246 -18.49 2.98 -12.84
N ALA A 247 -19.00 3.38 -11.68
CA ALA A 247 -18.26 3.38 -10.42
C ALA A 247 -17.91 1.97 -9.93
N TYR A 248 -18.80 1.00 -10.10
CA TYR A 248 -18.55 -0.40 -9.77
C TYR A 248 -17.47 -1.01 -10.66
N VAL A 249 -17.54 -0.78 -11.97
CA VAL A 249 -16.56 -1.28 -12.94
C VAL A 249 -15.21 -0.60 -12.73
N TYR A 250 -15.16 0.73 -12.71
CA TYR A 250 -13.92 1.47 -12.48
C TYR A 250 -13.29 1.09 -11.14
N GLY A 251 -14.09 1.04 -10.08
CA GLY A 251 -13.63 0.60 -8.77
C GLY A 251 -13.10 -0.83 -8.79
N GLY A 252 -13.77 -1.74 -9.48
CA GLY A 252 -13.36 -3.13 -9.56
C GLY A 252 -12.06 -3.31 -10.31
N VAL A 253 -11.96 -2.72 -11.49
CA VAL A 253 -10.77 -2.82 -12.34
C VAL A 253 -9.58 -2.10 -11.71
N VAL A 254 -9.76 -0.83 -11.33
CA VAL A 254 -8.66 0.02 -10.88
C VAL A 254 -8.36 -0.18 -9.39
N SER A 255 -9.35 0.02 -8.52
CA SER A 255 -9.14 0.05 -7.06
C SER A 255 -8.99 -1.32 -6.41
N SER A 256 -9.73 -2.34 -6.86
CA SER A 256 -9.53 -3.72 -6.38
C SER A 256 -8.53 -4.48 -7.24
N GLY A 257 -8.66 -4.48 -8.57
CA GLY A 257 -7.84 -5.30 -9.46
C GLY A 257 -6.39 -4.83 -9.54
N ILE A 258 -6.17 -3.74 -10.27
CA ILE A 258 -4.83 -3.18 -10.55
C ILE A 258 -4.15 -2.77 -9.24
N THR A 259 -4.85 -2.04 -8.38
CA THR A 259 -4.29 -1.53 -7.12
C THR A 259 -3.85 -2.66 -6.19
N TYR A 260 -4.63 -3.73 -5.96
CA TYR A 260 -4.17 -4.81 -5.07
C TYR A 260 -3.02 -5.61 -5.68
N TYR A 261 -3.07 -5.89 -6.99
CA TYR A 261 -1.97 -6.56 -7.66
C TYR A 261 -0.68 -5.75 -7.59
N LEU A 262 -0.73 -4.49 -8.03
CA LEU A 262 0.45 -3.62 -8.08
C LEU A 262 0.95 -3.27 -6.67
N SER A 263 0.05 -3.05 -5.70
CA SER A 263 0.42 -2.94 -4.29
C SER A 263 1.19 -4.16 -3.85
N GLY A 264 0.68 -5.37 -4.11
CA GLY A 264 1.35 -6.62 -3.77
C GLY A 264 2.77 -6.72 -4.35
N VAL A 265 2.92 -6.39 -5.63
CA VAL A 265 4.23 -6.36 -6.29
C VAL A 265 5.19 -5.37 -5.59
N ILE A 266 4.72 -4.15 -5.31
CA ILE A 266 5.54 -3.12 -4.65
C ILE A 266 5.86 -3.54 -3.21
N MET A 267 4.93 -4.16 -2.48
CA MET A 267 5.16 -4.63 -1.11
C MET A 267 6.20 -5.73 -1.05
N LYS A 268 6.25 -6.61 -2.06
CA LYS A 268 7.27 -7.65 -2.16
C LYS A 268 8.67 -7.04 -2.29
N GLU A 269 8.79 -5.91 -3.00
CA GLU A 269 10.08 -5.24 -3.23
C GLU A 269 10.46 -4.23 -2.12
N LYS A 270 9.52 -3.44 -1.62
CA LYS A 270 9.77 -2.28 -0.75
C LYS A 270 9.12 -2.38 0.64
N GLY A 271 8.31 -3.41 0.89
CA GLY A 271 7.59 -3.62 2.15
C GLY A 271 6.19 -2.95 2.19
N PRO A 272 5.31 -3.41 3.11
CA PRO A 272 3.94 -2.90 3.24
C PRO A 272 3.87 -1.42 3.65
N VAL A 273 4.78 -0.98 4.52
CA VAL A 273 4.86 0.40 5.01
C VAL A 273 5.15 1.39 3.87
N PHE A 274 5.94 0.97 2.88
CA PHE A 274 6.25 1.84 1.74
C PHE A 274 4.99 2.16 0.94
N VAL A 275 4.13 1.18 0.68
CA VAL A 275 2.92 1.42 -0.10
C VAL A 275 1.96 2.31 0.67
N THR A 276 1.74 2.03 1.96
CA THR A 276 0.78 2.78 2.77
C THR A 276 1.22 4.20 3.07
N ALA A 277 2.53 4.48 3.17
CA ALA A 277 3.05 5.83 3.35
C ALA A 277 2.64 6.81 2.24
N PHE A 278 2.34 6.31 1.03
CA PHE A 278 1.89 7.13 -0.10
C PHE A 278 0.38 7.35 -0.14
N ASN A 279 -0.42 6.72 0.73
CA ASN A 279 -1.88 6.89 0.73
C ASN A 279 -2.32 8.37 0.87
N PRO A 280 -1.68 9.20 1.71
CA PRO A 280 -1.99 10.62 1.77
C PRO A 280 -1.78 11.39 0.46
N LEU A 281 -0.94 10.89 -0.47
CA LEU A 281 -0.81 11.50 -1.79
C LEU A 281 -2.11 11.41 -2.59
N SER A 282 -2.85 10.29 -2.49
CA SER A 282 -4.16 10.15 -3.13
C SER A 282 -5.14 11.22 -2.62
N MET A 283 -5.11 11.54 -1.32
CA MET A 283 -5.92 12.60 -0.75
C MET A 283 -5.63 13.97 -1.38
N VAL A 284 -4.36 14.31 -1.60
CA VAL A 284 -3.95 15.54 -2.31
C VAL A 284 -4.50 15.55 -3.73
N ILE A 285 -4.35 14.46 -4.48
CA ILE A 285 -4.83 14.36 -5.86
C ILE A 285 -6.37 14.48 -5.91
N VAL A 286 -7.10 13.82 -5.01
CA VAL A 286 -8.56 13.92 -4.90
C VAL A 286 -9.01 15.34 -4.64
N ALA A 287 -8.35 16.08 -3.74
CA ALA A 287 -8.72 17.46 -3.45
C ALA A 287 -8.55 18.38 -4.66
N ILE A 288 -7.46 18.21 -5.41
CA ILE A 288 -7.20 18.95 -6.64
C ILE A 288 -8.27 18.62 -7.70
N MET A 289 -8.49 17.33 -7.98
CA MET A 289 -9.48 16.90 -8.98
C MET A 289 -10.91 17.30 -8.60
N SER A 290 -11.28 17.18 -7.32
CA SER A 290 -12.61 17.58 -6.84
C SER A 290 -12.84 19.08 -6.97
N SER A 291 -11.80 19.90 -6.79
CA SER A 291 -11.90 21.34 -7.00
C SER A 291 -12.18 21.68 -8.48
N PHE A 292 -11.53 20.99 -9.42
CA PHE A 292 -11.77 21.22 -10.85
C PHE A 292 -13.10 20.64 -11.34
N ILE A 293 -13.45 19.41 -10.93
CA ILE A 293 -14.60 18.66 -11.47
C ILE A 293 -15.90 19.07 -10.79
N PHE A 294 -15.90 19.24 -9.47
CA PHE A 294 -17.09 19.52 -8.67
C PHE A 294 -17.15 20.97 -8.18
N ALA A 295 -16.24 21.84 -8.64
CA ALA A 295 -16.10 23.22 -8.17
C ALA A 295 -15.95 23.32 -6.64
N GLU A 296 -15.39 22.30 -5.98
CA GLU A 296 -15.19 22.32 -4.54
C GLU A 296 -14.18 23.39 -4.13
N GLN A 297 -14.53 24.11 -3.07
CA GLN A 297 -13.69 25.16 -2.53
C GLN A 297 -12.44 24.57 -1.86
N MET A 298 -11.30 25.16 -2.20
CA MET A 298 -10.02 24.89 -1.56
C MET A 298 -9.85 25.83 -0.37
N THR A 299 -9.44 25.29 0.77
CA THR A 299 -9.16 26.07 1.98
C THR A 299 -7.66 26.15 2.21
N VAL A 300 -7.21 27.19 2.94
CA VAL A 300 -5.81 27.31 3.34
C VAL A 300 -5.31 26.07 4.09
N GLY A 301 -6.16 25.48 4.94
CA GLY A 301 -5.84 24.23 5.65
C GLY A 301 -5.55 23.04 4.72
N LYS A 302 -6.32 22.90 3.62
CA LYS A 302 -6.07 21.86 2.61
C LYS A 302 -4.72 22.04 1.91
N VAL A 303 -4.37 23.28 1.54
CA VAL A 303 -3.11 23.60 0.86
C VAL A 303 -1.93 23.38 1.80
N PHE A 304 -2.00 23.88 3.03
CA PHE A 304 -0.95 23.69 4.02
C PHE A 304 -0.72 22.20 4.35
N GLY A 305 -1.81 21.45 4.57
CA GLY A 305 -1.73 20.01 4.79
C GLY A 305 -1.11 19.25 3.61
N ALA A 306 -1.46 19.61 2.37
CA ALA A 306 -0.85 19.04 1.18
C ALA A 306 0.67 19.30 1.11
N THR A 307 1.13 20.50 1.44
CA THR A 307 2.57 20.82 1.52
C THR A 307 3.28 19.95 2.54
N VAL A 308 2.70 19.77 3.73
CA VAL A 308 3.26 18.92 4.79
C VAL A 308 3.31 17.43 4.35
N ILE A 309 2.30 16.94 3.63
CA ILE A 309 2.30 15.59 3.03
C ILE A 309 3.48 15.42 2.08
N VAL A 310 3.72 16.38 1.17
CA VAL A 310 4.84 16.31 0.21
C VAL A 310 6.20 16.28 0.93
N ILE A 311 6.37 17.11 1.98
CA ILE A 311 7.58 17.10 2.81
C ILE A 311 7.76 15.74 3.50
N GLY A 312 6.70 15.19 4.09
CA GLY A 312 6.73 13.89 4.75
C GLY A 312 7.12 12.75 3.79
N LEU A 313 6.53 12.71 2.60
CA LEU A 313 6.86 11.75 1.56
C LEU A 313 8.32 11.89 1.09
N TYR A 314 8.81 13.12 0.94
CA TYR A 314 10.21 13.36 0.60
C TYR A 314 11.16 12.77 1.65
N LEU A 315 10.88 12.96 2.94
CA LEU A 315 11.68 12.38 4.03
C LEU A 315 11.68 10.84 4.00
N VAL A 316 10.53 10.21 3.73
CA VAL A 316 10.41 8.74 3.59
C VAL A 316 11.24 8.23 2.41
N ILE A 317 11.15 8.90 1.25
CA ILE A 317 11.91 8.53 0.05
C ILE A 317 13.41 8.72 0.29
N TRP A 318 13.81 9.84 0.90
CA TRP A 318 15.20 10.14 1.22
C TRP A 318 15.80 9.11 2.17
N GLY A 319 15.10 8.77 3.25
CA GLY A 319 15.52 7.72 4.20
C GLY A 319 15.73 6.37 3.51
N LYS A 320 14.81 5.96 2.63
CA LYS A 320 14.95 4.71 1.86
C LYS A 320 16.09 4.74 0.85
N ASN A 321 16.30 5.86 0.16
CA ASN A 321 17.41 6.00 -0.80
C ASN A 321 18.77 5.91 -0.12
N LYS A 322 18.88 6.33 1.15
CA LYS A 322 20.10 6.18 1.95
C LYS A 322 20.37 4.72 2.31
N ASP A 323 19.37 3.95 2.71
CA ASP A 323 19.54 2.50 2.98
C ASP A 323 20.05 1.73 1.75
N LEU A 324 19.51 2.04 0.57
CA LEU A 324 19.94 1.41 -0.68
C LEU A 324 21.42 1.67 -0.96
N LYS A 325 21.88 2.90 -0.74
CA LYS A 325 23.28 3.28 -0.92
C LYS A 325 24.19 2.58 0.10
N GLU A 326 23.73 2.42 1.34
CA GLU A 326 24.48 1.71 2.39
C GLU A 326 24.62 0.21 2.09
N ILE A 327 23.54 -0.45 1.64
CA ILE A 327 23.56 -1.84 1.18
C ILE A 327 24.52 -2.02 -0.01
N GLU A 328 24.48 -1.12 -0.99
CA GLU A 328 25.38 -1.14 -2.15
C GLU A 328 26.86 -0.97 -1.74
N LEU A 329 27.14 -0.12 -0.75
CA LEU A 329 28.47 0.05 -0.20
C LEU A 329 28.98 -1.23 0.48
N ILE A 330 28.14 -1.87 1.29
CA ILE A 330 28.49 -3.13 1.97
C ILE A 330 28.76 -4.24 0.93
N GLN A 331 27.92 -4.39 -0.08
CA GLN A 331 28.11 -5.37 -1.16
C GLN A 331 29.40 -5.09 -1.96
N LYS A 332 29.71 -3.82 -2.20
CA LYS A 332 30.94 -3.41 -2.90
C LYS A 332 32.20 -3.67 -2.04
N GLN A 333 32.08 -3.61 -0.71
CA GLN A 333 33.16 -3.96 0.21
C GLN A 333 33.35 -5.48 0.29
N GLN A 334 32.27 -6.27 0.36
CA GLN A 334 32.32 -7.73 0.37
C GLN A 334 32.92 -8.30 -0.92
N SER A 335 32.45 -7.82 -2.09
CA SER A 335 33.02 -8.22 -3.38
C SER A 335 34.50 -7.85 -3.55
N LYS A 336 34.95 -6.74 -2.96
CA LYS A 336 36.39 -6.38 -2.93
C LYS A 336 37.21 -7.23 -1.96
N ALA A 337 36.60 -7.72 -0.88
CA ALA A 337 37.27 -8.61 0.07
C ALA A 337 37.44 -10.02 -0.51
N GLU A 338 36.44 -10.53 -1.24
CA GLU A 338 36.48 -11.83 -1.92
C GLU A 338 37.41 -11.84 -3.16
N ALA A 339 37.66 -10.67 -3.78
CA ALA A 339 38.54 -10.55 -4.94
C ALA A 339 40.05 -10.40 -4.61
N LYS A 340 40.44 -10.37 -3.33
CA LYS A 340 41.86 -10.43 -2.94
C LYS A 340 42.31 -11.89 -2.90
N PRO A 341 43.31 -12.32 -3.70
CA PRO A 341 43.90 -13.64 -3.53
C PRO A 341 44.54 -13.73 -2.14
N SER A 342 44.34 -14.87 -1.46
CA SER A 342 45.01 -15.21 -0.21
C SER A 342 46.50 -15.41 -0.46
N THR A 343 47.28 -14.34 -0.56
CA THR A 343 48.74 -14.41 -0.48
C THR A 343 49.13 -14.53 0.99
N ASN A 344 49.00 -15.73 1.57
CA ASN A 344 49.53 -16.03 2.90
C ASN A 344 49.73 -17.55 3.11
N GLU A 345 50.33 -18.23 2.14
CA GLU A 345 50.96 -19.55 2.34
C GLU A 345 52.22 -19.64 1.45
N ALA A 346 53.27 -18.89 1.80
CA ALA A 346 54.61 -19.09 1.26
C ALA A 346 55.62 -18.31 2.11
N LYS A 347 55.80 -18.70 3.38
CA LYS A 347 56.95 -18.33 4.23
C LYS A 347 56.89 -19.03 5.59
N ALA A 348 56.95 -20.35 5.58
CA ALA A 348 57.32 -21.15 6.75
C ALA A 348 57.58 -22.58 6.28
N ASP A 349 58.70 -22.79 5.60
CA ASP A 349 59.34 -24.11 5.44
C ASP A 349 60.72 -23.88 4.81
N ASP A 350 61.58 -23.16 5.53
CA ASP A 350 63.02 -23.16 5.23
C ASP A 350 63.81 -22.93 6.50
N HIS A 351 63.70 -23.87 7.45
CA HIS A 351 64.65 -24.07 8.55
C HIS A 351 64.31 -25.39 9.25
N MET A 352 64.74 -26.52 8.68
CA MET A 352 65.11 -27.77 9.37
C MET A 352 65.27 -28.90 8.35
N ASN A 353 66.44 -28.99 7.69
CA ASN A 353 67.05 -30.29 7.45
C ASN A 353 68.54 -30.14 7.09
N GLY A 354 69.40 -30.09 8.10
CA GLY A 354 70.83 -30.35 7.92
C GLY A 354 71.02 -31.83 7.61
N SER A 355 71.07 -32.17 6.33
CA SER A 355 71.38 -33.53 5.87
C SER A 355 72.89 -33.72 5.79
N GLU A 356 73.42 -34.56 6.68
CA GLU A 356 74.63 -35.32 6.46
C GLU A 356 74.55 -36.08 5.14
N LYS A 357 75.58 -35.94 4.29
CA LYS A 357 76.20 -37.02 3.50
C LYS A 357 77.35 -36.44 2.68
N ILE A 358 78.58 -36.57 3.19
CA ILE A 358 79.79 -36.45 2.38
C ILE A 358 80.09 -37.83 1.78
N THR A 359 80.16 -37.81 0.45
CA THR A 359 80.51 -38.87 -0.49
C THR A 359 81.83 -39.57 -0.20
N GLY A 360 81.84 -40.90 -0.34
CA GLY A 360 83.07 -41.66 -0.59
C GLY A 360 83.39 -41.74 -2.07
N ALA A 361 84.69 -41.73 -2.39
CA ALA A 361 85.40 -42.58 -3.37
C ALA A 361 86.54 -41.83 -4.10
N ASN A 362 87.80 -42.10 -3.73
CA ASN A 362 88.80 -42.80 -4.56
C ASN A 362 90.27 -42.58 -4.12
N SER A 363 90.96 -43.71 -3.97
CA SER A 363 92.38 -44.03 -4.30
C SER A 363 93.18 -42.94 -5.02
N VAL A 364 94.45 -42.66 -4.67
CA VAL A 364 95.65 -43.52 -4.61
C VAL A 364 96.63 -42.97 -3.56
#